data_AF-A0A8T4QU43-F1
#
_entry.id   AF-A0A8T4QU43-F1
#
_cell.length_a   1.000
_cell.length_b   1.000
_cell.length_c   1.000
_cell.angle_alpha   90.00
_cell.angle_beta   90.00
_cell.angle_gamma   90.00
#
_symmetry.space_group_name_H-M   'P 1'
#
loop_
_entity.id
_entity.type
_entity.pdbx_description
1 polymer ?
#
loop_
_entity_poly.entity_id
_entity_poly.type
_entity_poly.pdbx_seq_one_letter_code
_entity_poly.pdbx_strand_id
1 'polypeptide(L)' 'NRFEKNKLLLKIVKKAEEVNPKGGFINYGLVKSTAMLLKGSVSGPKKRLIMLTFAQRPNRRISGEAPAIESISTSSKQGR' A
#
# COMPACT_ATOMS: atom_id res chain seq x y z
N ASN A 1 14.76 14.60 3.16
CA ASN A 1 14.61 13.38 2.33
C ASN A 1 14.73 12.18 3.25
N ARG A 2 13.82 11.18 3.18
CA ARG A 2 13.81 10.03 4.10
C ARG A 2 13.85 8.74 3.31
N PHE A 3 14.75 7.84 3.70
CA PHE A 3 14.85 6.51 3.12
C PHE A 3 14.38 5.47 4.14
N GLU A 4 13.35 4.70 3.78
CA GLU A 4 12.81 3.63 4.62
C GLU A 4 13.12 2.27 3.99
N LYS A 5 13.67 1.34 4.78
CA LYS A 5 14.11 0.02 4.31
C LYS A 5 13.10 -1.06 4.70
N ASN A 6 13.12 -2.17 3.95
CA ASN A 6 12.46 -3.43 4.30
C ASN A 6 10.95 -3.31 4.58
N LYS A 7 10.25 -2.52 3.75
CA LYS A 7 8.78 -2.51 3.72
C LYS A 7 8.29 -3.77 3.01
N LEU A 8 7.37 -4.49 3.65
CA LEU A 8 6.80 -5.71 3.10
C LEU A 8 5.67 -5.39 2.11
N LEU A 9 5.72 -5.99 0.93
CA LEU A 9 4.65 -5.96 -0.05
C LEU A 9 3.60 -7.02 0.31
N LEU A 10 2.35 -6.60 0.49
CA LEU A 10 1.24 -7.49 0.85
C LEU A 10 0.51 -8.01 -0.38
N LYS A 11 0.18 -7.12 -1.33
CA LYS A 11 -0.57 -7.47 -2.54
C LYS A 11 -0.32 -6.46 -3.65
N ILE A 12 -0.23 -6.95 -4.89
CA ILE A 12 -0.34 -6.12 -6.09
C ILE A 12 -1.78 -6.22 -6.59
N VAL A 13 -2.44 -5.09 -6.72
CA VAL A 13 -3.85 -4.99 -7.05
C VAL A 13 -3.96 -4.47 -8.48
N LYS A 14 -4.54 -5.30 -9.36
CA LYS A 14 -4.81 -4.95 -10.76
C LYS A 14 -6.20 -4.32 -10.94
N LYS A 15 -7.18 -4.70 -10.10
CA LYS A 15 -8.55 -4.17 -10.14
C LYS A 15 -8.76 -3.11 -9.07
N ALA A 16 -9.12 -1.90 -9.51
CA ALA A 16 -9.35 -0.74 -8.65
C ALA A 16 -10.40 -0.96 -7.54
N GLU A 17 -11.40 -1.78 -7.79
CA GLU A 17 -12.56 -1.98 -6.91
C GLU A 17 -12.22 -2.71 -5.60
N GLU A 18 -11.16 -3.51 -5.58
CA GLU A 18 -10.78 -4.30 -4.39
C GLU A 18 -10.19 -3.46 -3.25
N VAL A 19 -9.71 -2.25 -3.55
CA VAL A 19 -8.94 -1.42 -2.60
C VAL A 19 -9.64 -0.11 -2.28
N ASN A 20 -10.44 0.43 -3.21
CA ASN A 20 -11.04 1.74 -3.00
C ASN A 20 -12.10 1.69 -1.89
N PRO A 21 -11.96 2.50 -0.82
CA PRO A 21 -13.02 2.61 0.17
C PRO A 21 -14.25 3.31 -0.40
N LYS A 22 -15.42 3.10 0.21
CA LYS A 22 -16.64 3.85 -0.12
C LYS A 22 -16.37 5.36 0.00
N GLY A 23 -16.55 6.10 -1.09
CA GLY A 23 -16.24 7.54 -1.17
C GLY A 23 -14.78 7.88 -1.51
N GLY A 24 -13.90 6.89 -1.69
CA GLY A 24 -12.51 7.07 -2.10
C GLY A 24 -11.57 7.51 -0.98
N PHE A 25 -10.28 7.58 -1.30
CA PHE A 25 -9.25 7.98 -0.34
C PHE A 25 -9.31 9.50 -0.11
N ILE A 26 -9.46 9.94 1.15
CA ILE A 26 -9.48 11.35 1.53
C ILE A 26 -8.23 12.06 0.99
N ASN A 27 -8.40 13.21 0.33
CA ASN A 27 -7.32 14.01 -0.29
C ASN A 27 -6.53 13.29 -1.39
N TYR A 28 -7.00 12.14 -1.89
CA TYR A 28 -6.43 11.44 -3.04
C TYR A 28 -7.48 11.21 -4.13
N GLY A 29 -8.59 10.55 -3.80
CA GLY A 29 -9.65 10.14 -4.72
C GLY A 29 -9.70 8.63 -4.91
N LEU A 30 -10.19 8.19 -6.07
CA LEU A 30 -10.26 6.79 -6.46
C LEU A 30 -8.98 6.37 -7.18
N VAL A 31 -8.40 5.24 -6.77
CA VAL A 31 -7.27 4.62 -7.47
C VAL A 31 -7.82 3.88 -8.69
N LYS A 32 -7.41 4.27 -9.89
CA LYS A 32 -7.86 3.66 -11.16
C LYS A 32 -6.83 2.72 -11.79
N SER A 33 -5.56 2.91 -11.47
CA SER A 33 -4.44 2.13 -11.99
C SER A 33 -4.06 0.99 -11.06
N THR A 34 -3.11 0.16 -11.52
CA THR A 34 -2.46 -0.84 -10.67
C THR A 34 -1.92 -0.19 -9.40
N ALA A 35 -2.21 -0.80 -8.27
CA ALA A 35 -1.79 -0.35 -6.95
C ALA A 35 -1.03 -1.45 -6.21
N MET A 36 -0.29 -1.04 -5.18
CA MET A 36 0.42 -1.95 -4.30
C MET A 36 0.03 -1.65 -2.85
N LEU A 37 -0.21 -2.72 -2.08
CA LEU A 37 -0.44 -2.62 -0.64
C LEU A 37 0.87 -2.91 0.08
N LEU A 38 1.36 -1.93 0.84
CA LEU A 38 2.56 -2.03 1.66
C LEU A 38 2.18 -2.16 3.13
N LYS A 39 2.94 -2.95 3.89
CA LYS A 39 2.76 -3.05 5.34
C LYS A 39 3.22 -1.75 6.03
N GLY A 40 2.30 -1.14 6.78
CA GLY A 40 2.57 0.03 7.61
C GLY A 40 2.44 1.36 6.87
N SER A 41 3.17 2.39 7.31
CA SER A 41 3.15 3.73 6.72
C SER A 41 4.34 3.98 5.79
N VAL A 42 4.22 4.99 4.95
CA VAL A 42 5.30 5.55 4.13
C VAL A 42 5.43 7.04 4.45
N SER A 43 6.65 7.56 4.46
CA SER A 43 6.90 8.96 4.76
C SER A 43 6.34 9.89 3.68
N GLY A 44 5.58 10.90 4.11
CA GLY A 44 5.10 11.99 3.26
C GLY A 44 3.57 12.06 3.18
N PRO A 45 3.03 13.18 2.69
CA PRO A 45 1.59 13.35 2.51
C PRO A 45 1.07 12.47 1.36
N LYS A 46 -0.26 12.31 1.32
CA LYS A 46 -0.99 11.68 0.20
C LYS A 46 -0.67 12.43 -1.11
N LYS A 47 -0.72 11.72 -2.25
CA LYS A 47 -0.33 12.20 -3.60
C LYS A 47 1.18 12.46 -3.82
N ARG A 48 2.03 12.34 -2.79
CA ARG A 48 3.48 12.46 -2.97
C ARG A 48 4.02 11.29 -3.81
N LEU A 49 4.82 11.60 -4.83
CA LEU A 49 5.57 10.58 -5.57
C LEU A 49 6.61 9.92 -4.67
N ILE A 50 6.63 8.59 -4.67
CA ILE A 50 7.56 7.77 -3.90
C ILE A 50 8.32 6.88 -4.89
N MET A 51 9.64 6.84 -4.75
CA MET A 51 10.48 5.91 -5.51
C MET A 51 10.66 4.62 -4.72
N LEU A 52 10.20 3.51 -5.29
CA LEU A 52 10.44 2.17 -4.75
C LEU A 52 11.74 1.61 -5.37
N THR A 53 12.59 1.04 -4.52
CA THR A 53 13.86 0.43 -4.94
C THR A 53 13.97 -0.96 -4.34
N PHE A 54 14.70 -1.86 -5.01
CA PHE A 54 14.94 -3.19 -4.49
C PHE A 54 15.71 -3.15 -3.16
N ALA A 55 15.40 -4.10 -2.28
CA ALA A 55 16.01 -4.14 -0.96
C ALA A 55 17.50 -4.47 -1.05
N GLN A 56 18.35 -3.51 -0.69
CA GLN A 56 19.82 -3.71 -0.65
C GLN A 56 20.26 -4.66 0.48
N ARG A 57 19.47 -4.78 1.56
CA ARG A 57 19.76 -5.65 2.71
C ARG A 57 18.52 -6.50 3.05
N PRO A 58 18.23 -7.54 2.25
CA PRO A 58 17.03 -8.35 2.40
C PRO A 58 17.05 -9.10 3.74
N ASN A 59 15.93 -9.08 4.45
CA ASN A 59 15.80 -9.81 5.70
C ASN A 59 15.55 -11.30 5.41
N ARG A 60 16.56 -12.13 5.62
CA ARG A 60 16.48 -13.59 5.39
C ARG A 60 15.43 -14.32 6.25
N ARG A 61 14.95 -13.69 7.32
CA ARG A 61 13.94 -14.28 8.23
C ARG A 61 12.51 -14.12 7.72
N ILE A 62 12.26 -13.21 6.80
CA ILE A 62 10.92 -12.98 6.24
C ILE A 62 10.84 -13.81 4.97
N SER A 63 9.88 -14.74 4.92
CA SER A 63 9.61 -15.51 3.71
C SER A 63 9.32 -14.56 2.54
N GLY A 64 9.83 -14.89 1.35
CA GLY A 64 9.59 -14.10 0.14
C GLY A 64 8.15 -14.17 -0.36
N GLU A 65 7.31 -14.98 0.28
CA GLU A 65 5.92 -15.19 -0.06
C GLU A 65 5.02 -14.13 0.59
N ALA A 66 4.07 -13.63 -0.19
CA ALA A 66 3.07 -12.72 0.32
C ALA A 66 2.15 -13.47 1.29
N PRO A 67 1.79 -12.87 2.44
CA PRO A 67 0.83 -13.48 3.35
C PRO A 67 -0.54 -13.62 2.69
N ALA A 68 -1.29 -14.67 3.07
CA ALA A 68 -2.68 -14.82 2.66
C ALA A 68 -3.52 -13.67 3.26
N ILE A 69 -4.23 -12.93 2.40
CA ILE A 69 -5.10 -11.82 2.83
C ILE A 69 -6.55 -12.30 2.73
N GLU A 70 -7.21 -12.44 3.87
CA GLU A 70 -8.62 -12.86 3.93
C GLU A 70 -9.57 -11.75 3.51
N SER A 71 -9.36 -10.52 4.01
CA SER A 71 -10.23 -9.38 3.69
C SER A 71 -9.48 -8.04 3.70
N ILE A 72 -9.99 -7.10 2.89
CA ILE A 72 -9.51 -5.70 2.83
C ILE A 72 -10.67 -4.80 3.23
N SER A 73 -10.40 -3.87 4.16
CA SER A 73 -11.40 -2.90 4.61
C SER A 73 -11.70 -1.86 3.52
N THR A 74 -12.89 -1.93 2.93
CA THR A 74 -13.42 -0.94 1.98
C THR A 74 -14.40 0.05 2.62
N SER A 75 -14.44 0.12 3.96
CA SER A 75 -15.26 1.10 4.67
C SER A 75 -14.78 2.53 4.45
N SER A 76 -15.71 3.48 4.39
CA SER A 76 -15.40 4.92 4.29
C SER A 76 -14.48 5.33 5.44
N LYS A 77 -13.55 6.25 5.14
CA LYS A 77 -12.68 6.89 6.14
C LYS A 77 -13.07 8.35 6.40
N GLN A 78 -14.07 8.87 5.69
CA GLN A 78 -14.68 10.18 5.97
C GLN A 78 -15.52 10.03 7.23
N GLY A 79 -15.46 11.01 8.15
CA GLY A 79 -15.93 10.93 9.55
C GLY A 79 -17.03 9.90 9.85
N ARG A 80 -16.76 9.04 10.85
CA ARG A 80 -17.53 7.85 11.30
C ARG A 80 -18.57 7.29 10.33
#